data_AF-A0A351SQC6-F1
#
_entry.id   AF-A0A351SQC6-F1
#
_cell.length_a   1.000
_cell.length_b   1.000
_cell.length_c   1.000
_cell.angle_alpha   90.00
_cell.angle_beta   90.00
_cell.angle_gamma   90.00
#
_symmetry.space_group_name_H-M   'P 1'
#
loop_
_entity.id
_entity.type
_entity.pdbx_description
1 polymer ?
#
loop_
_entity_poly.entity_id
_entity_poly.type
_entity_poly.pdbx_seq_one_letter_code
_entity_poly.pdbx_strand_id
1 'polypeptide(L)'
;MSLFGNSGDVTGYNCQQINELRTVINDIAQKSGTNIVERLHNDIITPMSTVWYAPEAKTFFEGLAATVQASGEAITNAFDTFRGAVQTAGENWADNTGGERPSLASIDKIDLNLNVTDIQESNAGNVTIDGAQATAIASRLTEVEEGIKSDLQGLAGQLNAESAFIGRGQAEALQQCFVTVSGEIHKIFKYLTEGEDSLQGQINKAVQKYQDVSSNISSAFTNIN
;
A
#
# COMPACT_ATOMS: atom_id res chain seq x y z
N MET A 1 -30.54 18.79 -24.97
CA MET A 1 -31.59 17.90 -25.53
C MET A 1 -31.76 16.75 -24.55
N SER A 2 -33.01 16.46 -24.19
CA SER A 2 -33.38 15.46 -23.19
C SER A 2 -33.00 14.05 -23.66
N LEU A 3 -32.27 13.30 -22.82
CA LEU A 3 -31.99 11.87 -22.99
C LEU A 3 -32.92 10.99 -22.14
N PHE A 4 -34.00 11.56 -21.59
CA PHE A 4 -34.98 10.80 -20.83
C PHE A 4 -36.15 10.44 -21.75
N GLY A 5 -36.04 9.27 -22.37
CA GLY A 5 -37.03 8.69 -23.27
C GLY A 5 -37.39 7.25 -22.85
N ASN A 6 -38.28 7.16 -21.87
CA ASN A 6 -39.40 6.22 -21.80
C ASN A 6 -39.19 4.75 -22.27
N SER A 7 -38.75 3.89 -21.35
CA SER A 7 -39.12 2.47 -21.32
C SER A 7 -39.04 1.93 -19.89
N GLY A 8 -40.13 2.05 -19.12
CA GLY A 8 -40.33 1.22 -17.90
C GLY A 8 -39.23 1.23 -16.83
N ASP A 9 -38.37 2.26 -16.78
CA ASP A 9 -37.28 2.33 -15.80
C ASP A 9 -37.86 2.51 -14.39
N VAL A 10 -37.83 1.42 -13.63
CA VAL A 10 -37.97 1.49 -12.18
C VAL A 10 -36.83 2.37 -11.67
N THR A 11 -37.21 3.53 -11.14
CA THR A 11 -36.30 4.57 -10.65
C THR A 11 -35.25 3.98 -9.71
N GLY A 12 -33.97 4.07 -10.08
CA GLY A 12 -32.85 3.97 -9.13
C GLY A 12 -31.69 3.05 -9.49
N TYR A 13 -31.77 2.19 -10.50
CA TYR A 13 -30.68 1.25 -10.81
C TYR A 13 -30.58 0.99 -12.32
N ASN A 14 -29.35 1.06 -12.85
CA ASN A 14 -29.04 0.90 -14.26
C ASN A 14 -27.89 -0.09 -14.42
N CYS A 15 -28.12 -1.19 -15.15
CA CYS A 15 -27.12 -2.24 -15.35
C CYS A 15 -25.87 -1.75 -16.06
N GLN A 16 -26.00 -0.80 -16.98
CA GLN A 16 -24.85 -0.20 -17.65
C GLN A 16 -23.97 0.55 -16.66
N GLN A 17 -24.57 1.34 -15.75
CA GLN A 17 -23.84 2.09 -14.73
C GLN A 17 -23.16 1.17 -13.71
N ILE A 18 -23.73 -0.01 -13.44
CA ILE A 18 -23.15 -1.01 -12.54
C ILE A 18 -22.01 -1.77 -13.19
N ASN A 19 -22.12 -2.07 -14.49
CA ASN A 19 -21.02 -2.63 -15.27
C ASN A 19 -19.86 -1.62 -15.37
N GLU A 20 -20.15 -0.32 -15.52
CA GLU A 20 -19.16 0.77 -15.46
C GLU A 20 -18.51 0.90 -14.07
N LEU A 21 -19.29 0.68 -12.99
CA LEU A 21 -18.78 0.71 -11.61
C LEU A 21 -17.68 -0.33 -11.36
N ARG A 22 -17.70 -1.50 -12.02
CA ARG A 22 -16.58 -2.46 -11.93
C ARG A 22 -15.27 -1.83 -12.38
N THR A 23 -15.28 -1.06 -13.47
CA THR A 23 -14.09 -0.36 -13.97
C THR A 23 -13.60 0.65 -12.95
N VAL A 24 -14.51 1.43 -12.35
CA VAL A 24 -14.16 2.39 -11.29
C VAL A 24 -13.57 1.68 -10.06
N ILE A 25 -14.15 0.57 -9.61
CA ILE A 25 -13.61 -0.22 -8.49
C ILE A 25 -12.20 -0.70 -8.82
N ASN A 26 -11.99 -1.22 -10.02
CA ASN A 26 -10.69 -1.71 -10.47
C ASN A 26 -9.65 -0.58 -10.53
N ASP A 27 -10.01 0.57 -11.07
CA ASP A 27 -9.10 1.73 -11.15
C ASP A 27 -8.72 2.24 -9.76
N ILE A 28 -9.67 2.28 -8.82
CA ILE A 28 -9.40 2.64 -7.42
C ILE A 28 -8.53 1.59 -6.74
N ALA A 29 -8.73 0.31 -7.01
CA ALA A 29 -7.90 -0.77 -6.50
C ALA A 29 -6.44 -0.63 -6.97
N GLN A 30 -6.23 -0.39 -8.26
CA GLN A 30 -4.90 -0.18 -8.85
C GLN A 30 -4.22 1.10 -8.34
N LYS A 31 -4.98 2.20 -8.21
CA LYS A 31 -4.48 3.45 -7.60
C LYS A 31 -4.10 3.26 -6.14
N SER A 32 -4.88 2.49 -5.38
CA SER A 32 -4.56 2.18 -3.99
C SER A 32 -3.21 1.49 -3.88
N GLY A 33 -2.96 0.48 -4.72
CA GLY A 33 -1.66 -0.20 -4.75
C GLY A 33 -0.51 0.70 -5.18
N THR A 34 -0.73 1.53 -6.21
CA THR A 34 0.26 2.50 -6.71
C THR A 34 0.65 3.49 -5.61
N ASN A 35 -0.33 4.12 -4.95
CA ASN A 35 -0.09 5.11 -3.91
C ASN A 35 0.70 4.52 -2.72
N ILE A 36 0.39 3.27 -2.32
CA ILE A 36 1.13 2.59 -1.25
C ILE A 36 2.60 2.44 -1.64
N VAL A 37 2.88 1.90 -2.83
CA VAL A 37 4.26 1.67 -3.30
C VAL A 37 5.01 2.98 -3.49
N GLU A 38 4.38 3.99 -4.12
CA GLU A 38 5.01 5.30 -4.35
C GLU A 38 5.37 6.01 -3.04
N ARG A 39 4.48 5.99 -2.04
CA ARG A 39 4.76 6.56 -0.72
C ARG A 39 5.92 5.86 -0.03
N LEU A 40 5.90 4.53 0.03
CA LEU A 40 6.99 3.75 0.62
C LEU A 40 8.32 4.02 -0.11
N HIS A 41 8.30 4.10 -1.44
CA HIS A 41 9.49 4.36 -2.21
C HIS A 41 10.04 5.78 -2.01
N ASN A 42 9.18 6.80 -2.13
CA ASN A 42 9.58 8.20 -2.06
C ASN A 42 9.94 8.66 -0.64
N ASP A 43 9.20 8.19 0.36
CA ASP A 43 9.34 8.67 1.74
C ASP A 43 10.29 7.80 2.58
N ILE A 44 10.60 6.57 2.15
CA ILE A 44 11.47 5.64 2.89
C ILE A 44 12.66 5.17 2.05
N ILE A 45 12.43 4.51 0.91
CA ILE A 45 13.52 3.88 0.12
C ILE A 45 14.49 4.92 -0.41
N THR A 46 14.00 5.94 -1.10
CA THR A 46 14.83 6.98 -1.73
C THR A 46 15.64 7.76 -0.69
N PRO A 47 15.08 8.21 0.45
CA PRO A 47 15.89 8.83 1.50
C PRO A 47 16.92 7.87 2.08
N MET A 48 16.54 6.62 2.36
CA MET A 48 17.43 5.67 3.01
C MET A 48 18.60 5.25 2.11
N SER A 49 18.39 5.14 0.80
CA SER A 49 19.45 4.80 -0.16
C SER A 49 20.60 5.79 -0.15
N THR A 50 20.34 7.04 0.24
CA THR A 50 21.37 8.09 0.29
C THR A 50 22.22 8.06 1.56
N VAL A 51 21.74 7.40 2.62
CA VAL A 51 22.34 7.46 3.97
C VAL A 51 22.80 6.13 4.51
N TRP A 52 22.40 5.01 3.90
CA TRP A 52 22.76 3.68 4.36
C TRP A 52 23.19 2.77 3.22
N TYR A 53 24.51 2.56 3.12
CA TYR A 53 25.15 1.70 2.13
C TYR A 53 25.74 0.48 2.83
N ALA A 54 25.00 -0.62 2.83
CA ALA A 54 25.41 -1.85 3.50
C ALA A 54 24.67 -3.09 2.98
N PRO A 55 25.29 -4.29 2.99
CA PRO A 55 24.62 -5.55 2.67
C PRO A 55 23.39 -5.83 3.54
N GLU A 56 23.46 -5.52 4.84
CA GLU A 56 22.31 -5.65 5.75
C GLU A 56 21.15 -4.70 5.40
N ALA A 57 21.43 -3.50 4.90
CA ALA A 57 20.39 -2.56 4.47
C ALA A 57 19.61 -3.17 3.30
N LYS A 58 20.33 -3.67 2.29
CA LYS A 58 19.72 -4.32 1.14
C LYS A 58 18.88 -5.52 1.54
N THR A 59 19.42 -6.41 2.38
CA THR A 59 18.70 -7.58 2.90
C THR A 59 17.41 -7.17 3.63
N PHE A 60 17.47 -6.13 4.46
CA PHE A 60 16.31 -5.61 5.17
C PHE A 60 15.23 -5.08 4.21
N PHE A 61 15.62 -4.26 3.23
CA PHE A 61 14.66 -3.69 2.28
C PHE A 61 14.12 -4.71 1.26
N GLU A 62 14.87 -5.75 0.93
CA GLU A 62 14.35 -6.92 0.19
C GLU A 62 13.27 -7.65 1.01
N GLY A 63 13.47 -7.80 2.32
CA GLY A 63 12.45 -8.33 3.24
C GLY A 63 11.20 -7.46 3.34
N LEU A 64 11.37 -6.13 3.37
CA LEU A 64 10.26 -5.18 3.28
C LEU A 64 9.51 -5.35 1.96
N ALA A 65 10.20 -5.42 0.83
CA ALA A 65 9.59 -5.58 -0.49
C ALA A 65 8.75 -6.86 -0.57
N ALA A 66 9.25 -7.98 -0.01
CA ALA A 66 8.49 -9.23 0.08
C ALA A 66 7.23 -9.08 0.96
N THR A 67 7.34 -8.36 2.08
CA THR A 67 6.19 -8.09 2.97
C THR A 67 5.12 -7.26 2.25
N VAL A 68 5.54 -6.22 1.53
CA VAL A 68 4.65 -5.37 0.72
C VAL A 68 3.98 -6.19 -0.38
N GLN A 69 4.75 -7.02 -1.10
CA GLN A 69 4.20 -7.87 -2.16
C GLN A 69 3.14 -8.84 -1.63
N ALA A 70 3.36 -9.43 -0.46
CA ALA A 70 2.42 -10.36 0.17
C ALA A 70 1.06 -9.70 0.51
N SER A 71 1.05 -8.41 0.84
CA SER A 71 -0.20 -7.67 1.09
C SER A 71 -1.03 -7.44 -0.19
N GLY A 72 -0.45 -7.54 -1.38
CA GLY A 72 -1.16 -7.28 -2.65
C GLY A 72 -2.34 -8.23 -2.88
N GLU A 73 -2.19 -9.50 -2.51
CA GLU A 73 -3.28 -10.49 -2.62
C GLU A 73 -4.45 -10.15 -1.68
N ALA A 74 -4.16 -9.79 -0.43
CA ALA A 74 -5.19 -9.43 0.55
C ALA A 74 -5.96 -8.16 0.14
N ILE A 75 -5.26 -7.15 -0.40
CA ILE A 75 -5.89 -5.93 -0.93
C ILE A 75 -6.74 -6.28 -2.17
N THR A 76 -6.24 -7.11 -3.08
CA THR A 76 -7.01 -7.57 -4.26
C THR A 76 -8.32 -8.24 -3.82
N ASN A 77 -8.23 -9.16 -2.87
CA ASN A 77 -9.39 -9.88 -2.33
C ASN A 77 -10.39 -8.96 -1.63
N ALA A 78 -9.92 -7.90 -0.95
CA ALA A 78 -10.78 -6.91 -0.32
C ALA A 78 -11.63 -6.15 -1.36
N PHE A 79 -11.00 -5.69 -2.45
CA PHE A 79 -11.72 -5.03 -3.54
C PHE A 79 -12.62 -5.98 -4.31
N ASP A 80 -12.22 -7.24 -4.52
CA ASP A 80 -13.09 -8.22 -5.19
C ASP A 80 -14.31 -8.59 -4.34
N THR A 81 -14.16 -8.64 -3.01
CA THR A 81 -15.28 -8.80 -2.07
C THR A 81 -16.26 -7.64 -2.18
N PHE A 82 -15.75 -6.40 -2.23
CA PHE A 82 -16.60 -5.22 -2.43
C PHE A 82 -17.32 -5.27 -3.78
N ARG A 83 -16.62 -5.58 -4.87
CA ARG A 83 -17.23 -5.80 -6.20
C ARG A 83 -18.32 -6.87 -6.14
N GLY A 84 -18.09 -7.97 -5.43
CA GLY A 84 -19.07 -9.04 -5.22
C GLY A 84 -20.34 -8.56 -4.51
N ALA A 85 -20.19 -7.70 -3.50
CA ALA A 85 -21.33 -7.07 -2.84
C ALA A 85 -22.13 -6.16 -3.78
N VAL A 86 -21.44 -5.41 -4.65
CA VAL A 86 -22.07 -4.59 -5.70
C VAL A 86 -22.85 -5.45 -6.69
N GLN A 87 -22.25 -6.54 -7.19
CA GLN A 87 -22.92 -7.47 -8.10
C GLN A 87 -24.16 -8.09 -7.44
N THR A 88 -24.04 -8.56 -6.20
CA THR A 88 -25.14 -9.19 -5.46
C THR A 88 -26.32 -8.24 -5.27
N ALA A 89 -26.05 -6.99 -4.90
CA ALA A 89 -27.10 -5.99 -4.78
C ALA A 89 -27.80 -5.74 -6.11
N GLY A 90 -27.05 -5.79 -7.20
CA GLY A 90 -27.57 -5.64 -8.53
C GLY A 90 -28.42 -6.79 -9.05
N GLU A 91 -28.00 -8.02 -8.77
CA GLU A 91 -28.80 -9.22 -9.01
C GLU A 91 -30.12 -9.17 -8.22
N ASN A 92 -30.07 -8.77 -6.95
CA ASN A 92 -31.28 -8.62 -6.12
C ASN A 92 -32.24 -7.56 -6.69
N TRP A 93 -31.73 -6.46 -7.23
CA TRP A 93 -32.58 -5.47 -7.89
C TRP A 93 -33.22 -6.04 -9.14
N ALA A 94 -32.44 -6.72 -9.98
CA ALA A 94 -32.92 -7.33 -11.23
C ALA A 94 -34.04 -8.34 -10.96
N ASP A 95 -33.87 -9.20 -9.96
CA ASP A 95 -34.85 -10.21 -9.56
C ASP A 95 -36.17 -9.60 -9.05
N ASN A 96 -36.11 -8.43 -8.40
CA ASN A 96 -37.29 -7.74 -7.88
C ASN A 96 -38.02 -6.87 -8.92
N THR A 97 -37.34 -6.46 -9.98
CA THR A 97 -37.86 -5.52 -10.98
C THR A 97 -38.09 -6.14 -12.36
N GLY A 98 -37.61 -7.37 -12.57
CA GLY A 98 -37.59 -8.02 -13.89
C GLY A 98 -36.54 -7.41 -14.83
N GLY A 99 -35.57 -6.66 -14.28
CA GLY A 99 -34.46 -6.06 -15.02
C GLY A 99 -33.38 -7.06 -15.43
N GLU A 100 -32.38 -6.57 -16.18
CA GLU A 100 -31.21 -7.37 -16.54
C GLU A 100 -30.31 -7.63 -15.32
N ARG A 101 -29.68 -8.80 -15.24
CA ARG A 101 -28.73 -9.11 -14.16
C ARG A 101 -27.34 -8.59 -14.53
N PRO A 102 -26.62 -7.88 -13.65
CA PRO A 102 -25.24 -7.47 -13.91
C PRO A 102 -24.30 -8.69 -13.90
N SER A 103 -23.18 -8.59 -14.61
CA SER A 103 -22.10 -9.57 -14.56
C SER A 103 -20.77 -8.84 -14.46
N LEU A 104 -20.25 -8.72 -13.23
CA LEU A 104 -19.03 -7.96 -12.97
C LEU A 104 -17.83 -8.90 -12.94
N ALA A 105 -16.93 -8.75 -13.91
CA ALA A 105 -15.66 -9.46 -13.90
C ALA A 105 -14.86 -9.16 -12.63
N SER A 106 -14.13 -10.16 -12.12
CA SER A 106 -13.26 -10.02 -10.95
C SER A 106 -12.29 -8.85 -11.07
N ILE A 107 -11.88 -8.31 -9.92
CA ILE A 107 -10.87 -7.25 -9.88
C ILE A 107 -9.52 -7.79 -10.34
N ASP A 108 -8.81 -6.98 -11.11
CA ASP A 108 -7.48 -7.31 -11.60
C ASP A 108 -6.52 -7.39 -10.40
N LYS A 109 -5.54 -8.29 -10.47
CA LYS A 109 -4.55 -8.44 -9.41
C LYS A 109 -3.84 -7.11 -9.17
N ILE A 110 -3.74 -6.71 -7.90
CA ILE A 110 -2.99 -5.54 -7.48
C ILE A 110 -1.56 -6.00 -7.21
N ASP A 111 -0.63 -5.54 -8.04
CA ASP A 111 0.79 -5.86 -7.90
C ASP A 111 1.50 -4.79 -7.07
N LEU A 112 1.76 -5.09 -5.80
CA LEU A 112 2.54 -4.23 -4.90
C LEU A 112 4.04 -4.51 -5.06
N ASN A 113 4.62 -3.96 -6.13
CA ASN A 113 6.03 -4.11 -6.43
C ASN A 113 6.84 -2.94 -5.88
N LEU A 114 7.28 -3.03 -4.63
CA LEU A 114 8.17 -2.02 -4.05
C LEU A 114 9.58 -2.12 -4.65
N ASN A 115 9.97 -1.11 -5.43
CA ASN A 115 11.32 -1.03 -5.94
C ASN A 115 12.31 -0.65 -4.82
N VAL A 116 13.28 -1.53 -4.57
CA VAL A 116 14.36 -1.34 -3.59
C VAL A 116 15.74 -1.35 -4.23
N THR A 117 15.83 -1.30 -5.57
CA THR A 117 17.12 -1.32 -6.30
C THR A 117 18.02 -0.15 -5.95
N ASP A 118 17.46 0.94 -5.43
CA ASP A 118 18.24 2.12 -5.05
C ASP A 118 19.06 1.86 -3.79
N ILE A 119 18.69 0.88 -2.97
CA ILE A 119 19.47 0.45 -1.81
C ILE A 119 20.70 -0.30 -2.29
N GLN A 120 21.87 0.27 -2.07
CA GLN A 120 23.15 -0.28 -2.50
C GLN A 120 23.94 -0.85 -1.32
N GLU A 121 24.73 -1.89 -1.58
CA GLU A 121 25.58 -2.52 -0.56
C GLU A 121 26.81 -1.67 -0.21
N SER A 122 27.21 -0.76 -1.11
CA SER A 122 28.33 0.15 -0.92
C SER A 122 28.20 1.40 -1.79
N ASN A 123 28.86 2.49 -1.38
CA ASN A 123 29.03 3.70 -2.17
C ASN A 123 30.50 3.84 -2.58
N ALA A 124 30.81 3.63 -3.87
CA ALA A 124 32.18 3.62 -4.38
C ALA A 124 33.12 2.70 -3.58
N GLY A 125 32.62 1.54 -3.15
CA GLY A 125 33.35 0.55 -2.35
C GLY A 125 33.32 0.80 -0.84
N ASN A 126 32.74 1.91 -0.37
CA ASN A 126 32.61 2.21 1.05
C ASN A 126 31.29 1.69 1.60
N VAL A 127 31.36 1.00 2.73
CA VAL A 127 30.20 0.59 3.53
C VAL A 127 30.03 1.60 4.65
N THR A 128 28.87 2.23 4.75
CA THR A 128 28.65 3.35 5.69
C THR A 128 27.18 3.54 6.03
N ILE A 129 26.95 4.19 7.17
CA ILE A 129 25.64 4.66 7.59
C ILE A 129 25.78 6.04 8.24
N ASP A 130 24.98 7.02 7.80
CA ASP A 130 24.71 8.22 8.57
C ASP A 130 23.57 7.91 9.54
N GLY A 131 23.94 7.47 10.75
CA GLY A 131 22.98 7.05 11.76
C GLY A 131 22.01 8.14 12.20
N ALA A 132 22.42 9.42 12.14
CA ALA A 132 21.55 10.54 12.51
C ALA A 132 20.47 10.76 11.45
N GLN A 133 20.85 10.79 10.17
CA GLN A 133 19.88 10.93 9.08
C GLN A 133 19.00 9.69 8.94
N ALA A 134 19.55 8.49 9.09
CA ALA A 134 18.78 7.24 9.06
C ALA A 134 17.73 7.20 10.19
N THR A 135 18.09 7.61 11.41
CA THR A 135 17.16 7.71 12.55
C THR A 135 16.07 8.76 12.30
N ALA A 136 16.41 9.89 11.66
CA ALA A 136 15.43 10.90 11.28
C ALA A 136 14.40 10.35 10.27
N ILE A 137 14.83 9.54 9.30
CA ILE A 137 13.92 8.87 8.36
C ILE A 137 13.04 7.86 9.10
N ALA A 138 13.60 7.03 9.97
CA ALA A 138 12.84 6.05 10.75
C ALA A 138 11.80 6.71 11.68
N SER A 139 12.09 7.92 12.19
CA SER A 139 11.16 8.67 13.03
C SER A 139 9.92 9.17 12.29
N ARG A 140 9.97 9.24 10.95
CA ARG A 140 8.84 9.67 10.10
C ARG A 140 7.90 8.54 9.70
N LEU A 141 8.18 7.30 10.07
CA LEU A 141 7.40 6.14 9.65
C LEU A 141 5.90 6.28 9.99
N THR A 142 5.57 6.78 11.18
CA THR A 142 4.17 7.03 11.57
C THR A 142 3.49 8.05 10.64
N GLU A 143 4.19 9.12 10.26
CA GLU A 143 3.65 10.12 9.33
C GLU A 143 3.44 9.53 7.93
N VAL A 144 4.33 8.65 7.48
CA VAL A 144 4.17 7.95 6.18
C VAL A 144 2.97 7.01 6.23
N GLU A 145 2.78 6.26 7.32
CA GLU A 145 1.63 5.38 7.51
C GLU A 145 0.32 6.17 7.47
N GLU A 146 0.27 7.31 8.20
CA GLU A 146 -0.88 8.21 8.21
C GLU A 146 -1.14 8.83 6.84
N GLY A 147 -0.09 9.23 6.12
CA GLY A 147 -0.18 9.75 4.76
C GLY A 147 -0.81 8.75 3.79
N ILE A 148 -0.34 7.50 3.81
CA ILE A 148 -0.91 6.42 2.99
C ILE A 148 -2.38 6.18 3.35
N LYS A 149 -2.71 6.12 4.65
CA LYS A 149 -4.10 5.95 5.11
C LYS A 149 -4.99 7.11 4.66
N SER A 150 -4.48 8.34 4.68
CA SER A 150 -5.20 9.53 4.20
C SER A 150 -5.46 9.48 2.69
N ASP A 151 -4.45 9.11 1.89
CA ASP A 151 -4.60 8.95 0.44
C ASP A 151 -5.70 7.90 0.12
N LEU A 152 -5.74 6.80 0.88
CA LEU A 152 -6.75 5.76 0.73
C LEU A 152 -8.14 6.20 1.18
N GLN A 153 -8.25 7.00 2.23
CA GLN A 153 -9.52 7.61 2.61
C GLN A 153 -10.05 8.55 1.51
N GLY A 154 -9.15 9.26 0.83
CA GLY A 154 -9.49 10.06 -0.35
C GLY A 154 -10.05 9.20 -1.48
N LEU A 155 -9.41 8.07 -1.78
CA LEU A 155 -9.88 7.11 -2.77
C LEU A 155 -11.21 6.45 -2.35
N ALA A 156 -11.41 6.16 -1.07
CA ALA A 156 -12.67 5.66 -0.54
C ALA A 156 -13.80 6.66 -0.75
N GLY A 157 -13.54 7.95 -0.50
CA GLY A 157 -14.49 9.03 -0.74
C GLY A 157 -14.87 9.16 -2.22
N GLN A 158 -13.90 9.05 -3.13
CA GLN A 158 -14.14 9.04 -4.58
C GLN A 158 -15.02 7.86 -4.98
N LEU A 159 -14.66 6.66 -4.52
CA LEU A 159 -15.43 5.45 -4.82
C LEU A 159 -16.85 5.55 -4.26
N ASN A 160 -17.02 6.06 -3.04
CA ASN A 160 -18.33 6.27 -2.42
C ASN A 160 -19.22 7.28 -3.19
N ALA A 161 -18.61 8.31 -3.79
CA ALA A 161 -19.31 9.32 -4.57
C ALA A 161 -19.75 8.79 -5.95
N GLU A 162 -18.88 8.06 -6.64
CA GLU A 162 -19.20 7.37 -7.89
C GLU A 162 -20.23 6.25 -7.68
N SER A 163 -20.24 5.70 -6.47
CA SER A 163 -21.15 4.65 -6.08
C SER A 163 -22.47 5.15 -5.51
N ALA A 164 -23.00 6.31 -5.91
CA ALA A 164 -24.32 6.81 -5.47
C ALA A 164 -25.51 5.84 -5.75
N PHE A 165 -25.25 4.70 -6.41
CA PHE A 165 -26.11 3.51 -6.53
C PHE A 165 -26.09 2.55 -5.32
N ILE A 166 -25.30 2.85 -4.28
CA ILE A 166 -25.05 1.98 -3.13
C ILE A 166 -26.15 2.16 -2.08
N GLY A 167 -26.93 1.10 -1.87
CA GLY A 167 -27.78 0.95 -0.68
C GLY A 167 -26.92 0.72 0.58
N ARG A 168 -27.55 0.58 1.76
CA ARG A 168 -26.79 0.45 3.02
C ARG A 168 -25.75 -0.67 3.04
N GLY A 169 -26.04 -1.82 2.40
CA GLY A 169 -25.16 -2.99 2.42
C GLY A 169 -23.84 -2.81 1.66
N GLN A 170 -23.83 -2.04 0.56
CA GLN A 170 -22.59 -1.84 -0.19
C GLN A 170 -21.71 -0.73 0.43
N ALA A 171 -22.28 0.19 1.21
CA ALA A 171 -21.51 1.17 1.98
C ALA A 171 -20.72 0.48 3.11
N GLU A 172 -21.35 -0.50 3.78
CA GLU A 172 -20.69 -1.36 4.77
C GLU A 172 -19.59 -2.21 4.12
N ALA A 173 -19.84 -2.78 2.94
CA ALA A 173 -18.84 -3.55 2.20
C ALA A 173 -17.64 -2.69 1.76
N LEU A 174 -17.89 -1.45 1.33
CA LEU A 174 -16.85 -0.47 1.01
C LEU A 174 -16.02 -0.14 2.24
N GLN A 175 -16.66 0.15 3.37
CA GLN A 175 -15.98 0.42 4.63
C GLN A 175 -15.11 -0.77 5.05
N GLN A 176 -15.64 -1.99 4.96
CA GLN A 176 -14.90 -3.20 5.30
C GLN A 176 -13.71 -3.42 4.35
N CYS A 177 -13.85 -3.12 3.06
CA CYS A 177 -12.74 -3.14 2.11
C CYS A 177 -11.60 -2.24 2.59
N PHE A 178 -11.89 -0.97 2.91
CA PHE A 178 -10.86 -0.03 3.36
C PHE A 178 -10.30 -0.33 4.76
N VAL A 179 -11.08 -0.96 5.65
CA VAL A 179 -10.56 -1.50 6.91
C VAL A 179 -9.53 -2.60 6.65
N THR A 180 -9.81 -3.53 5.74
CA THR A 180 -8.87 -4.59 5.36
C THR A 180 -7.61 -4.01 4.74
N VAL A 181 -7.74 -3.08 3.78
CA VAL A 181 -6.59 -2.40 3.15
C VAL A 181 -5.75 -1.67 4.20
N SER A 182 -6.38 -0.94 5.12
CA SER A 182 -5.70 -0.26 6.23
C SER A 182 -4.98 -1.24 7.17
N GLY A 183 -5.55 -2.42 7.39
CA GLY A 183 -4.93 -3.49 8.15
C GLY A 183 -3.67 -4.05 7.49
N GLU A 184 -3.67 -4.21 6.17
CA GLU A 184 -2.49 -4.63 5.40
C GLU A 184 -1.37 -3.59 5.46
N ILE A 185 -1.71 -2.31 5.37
CA ILE A 185 -0.73 -1.22 5.54
C ILE A 185 -0.14 -1.25 6.94
N HIS A 186 -0.99 -1.42 7.94
CA HIS A 186 -0.51 -1.54 9.32
C HIS A 186 0.44 -2.74 9.49
N LYS A 187 0.21 -3.88 8.83
CA LYS A 187 1.16 -5.00 8.83
C LYS A 187 2.51 -4.63 8.22
N ILE A 188 2.52 -3.90 7.10
CA ILE A 188 3.76 -3.38 6.50
C ILE A 188 4.50 -2.47 7.50
N PHE A 189 3.80 -1.56 8.18
CA PHE A 189 4.43 -0.68 9.16
C PHE A 189 4.85 -1.38 10.45
N LYS A 190 4.19 -2.47 10.84
CA LYS A 190 4.67 -3.34 11.94
C LYS A 190 6.05 -3.92 11.63
N TYR A 191 6.29 -4.36 10.39
CA TYR A 191 7.63 -4.80 9.97
C TYR A 191 8.69 -3.69 10.17
N LEU A 192 8.31 -2.45 9.89
CA LEU A 192 9.22 -1.31 10.00
C LEU A 192 9.42 -0.81 11.44
N THR A 193 8.47 -1.02 12.34
CA THR A 193 8.41 -0.32 13.64
C THR A 193 8.50 -1.24 14.86
N GLU A 194 8.11 -2.51 14.76
CA GLU A 194 8.03 -3.42 15.90
C GLU A 194 9.23 -4.38 15.99
N GLY A 195 9.75 -4.55 17.20
CA GLY A 195 10.80 -5.53 17.51
C GLY A 195 12.23 -5.05 17.29
N GLU A 196 13.18 -5.92 17.65
CA GLU A 196 14.63 -5.65 17.49
C GLU A 196 15.09 -5.63 16.03
N ASP A 197 14.28 -6.19 15.13
CA ASP A 197 14.54 -6.21 13.70
C ASP A 197 13.80 -5.11 12.93
N SER A 198 13.11 -4.20 13.63
CA SER A 198 12.55 -2.96 13.08
C SER A 198 13.61 -2.11 12.39
N LEU A 199 13.18 -1.13 11.58
CA LEU A 199 14.10 -0.22 10.89
C LEU A 199 15.05 0.49 11.88
N GLN A 200 14.51 1.00 13.00
CA GLN A 200 15.35 1.62 14.04
C GLN A 200 16.30 0.61 14.68
N GLY A 201 15.85 -0.62 14.93
CA GLY A 201 16.68 -1.70 15.46
C GLY A 201 17.85 -2.03 14.54
N GLN A 202 17.61 -2.14 13.23
CA GLN A 202 18.66 -2.39 12.24
C GLN A 202 19.63 -1.21 12.09
N ILE A 203 19.13 0.03 12.12
CA ILE A 203 19.97 1.23 12.13
C ILE A 203 20.91 1.21 13.34
N ASN A 204 20.40 0.92 14.54
CA ASN A 204 21.21 0.86 15.75
C ASN A 204 22.30 -0.24 15.66
N LYS A 205 21.93 -1.42 15.16
CA LYS A 205 22.88 -2.53 14.92
C LYS A 205 23.97 -2.14 13.92
N ALA A 206 23.61 -1.48 12.83
CA ALA A 206 24.55 -1.00 11.81
C ALA A 206 25.50 0.07 12.36
N VAL A 207 24.98 1.08 13.07
CA VAL A 207 25.80 2.14 13.68
C VAL A 207 26.84 1.54 14.63
N GLN A 208 26.43 0.64 15.52
CA GLN A 208 27.34 -0.04 16.45
C GLN A 208 28.42 -0.83 15.71
N LYS A 209 28.01 -1.66 14.75
CA LYS A 209 28.93 -2.48 13.93
C LYS A 209 30.01 -1.64 13.27
N TYR A 210 29.65 -0.52 12.64
CA TYR A 210 30.63 0.30 11.92
C TYR A 210 31.47 1.22 12.84
N GLN A 211 30.94 1.62 14.00
CA GLN A 211 31.73 2.28 15.04
C GLN A 211 32.80 1.36 15.65
N ASP A 212 32.46 0.10 15.92
CA ASP A 212 33.39 -0.89 16.47
C ASP A 212 34.52 -1.19 15.49
N VAL A 213 34.20 -1.32 14.20
CA VAL A 213 35.21 -1.51 13.14
C VAL A 213 36.20 -0.33 13.10
N SER A 214 35.71 0.91 13.14
CA SER A 214 36.57 2.10 13.15
C SER A 214 37.47 2.17 14.39
N SER A 215 36.93 1.82 15.56
CA SER A 215 37.66 1.83 16.83
C SER A 215 38.75 0.76 16.88
N ASN A 216 38.45 -0.45 16.38
CA ASN A 216 39.40 -1.54 16.29
C ASN A 216 40.56 -1.24 15.33
N ILE A 217 40.26 -0.62 14.17
CA ILE A 217 41.28 -0.18 13.21
C ILE A 217 42.19 0.87 13.85
N SER A 218 41.61 1.87 14.52
CA SER A 218 42.37 2.94 15.18
C SER A 218 43.31 2.39 16.27
N SER A 219 42.81 1.44 17.05
CA SER A 219 43.60 0.76 18.10
C SER A 219 44.74 -0.07 17.51
N ALA A 220 44.50 -0.77 16.40
CA ALA A 220 45.53 -1.55 15.71
C ALA A 220 46.67 -0.66 15.18
N PHE A 221 46.37 0.51 14.63
CA PHE A 221 47.42 1.46 14.19
C PHE A 221 48.16 2.12 15.35
N THR A 222 47.50 2.33 16.50
CA THR A 222 48.13 2.93 17.68
C THR A 222 49.11 1.97 18.37
N ASN A 223 48.85 0.66 18.33
CA ASN A 223 49.71 -0.37 18.94
C ASN A 223 50.91 -0.79 18.08
N ILE A 224 51.04 -0.28 16.86
CA ILE A 224 52.16 -0.55 15.93
C ILE A 224 53.22 0.57 15.98
N ASN A 225 52.90 1.73 16.56
CA ASN A 225 53.83 2.85 16.79
C ASN A 225 54.37 2.84 18.22
#